data_AF-W2T5W3-F1
#
_entry.id   AF-W2T5W3-F1
#
_cell.length_a   1.000
_cell.length_b   1.000
_cell.length_c   1.000
_cell.angle_alpha   90.00
_cell.angle_beta   90.00
_cell.angle_gamma   90.00
#
_symmetry.space_group_name_H-M   'P 1'
#
loop_
_entity.id
_entity.type
_entity.pdbx_description
1 polymer ?
#
loop_
_entity_poly.entity_id
_entity_poly.type
_entity_poly.pdbx_seq_one_letter_code
_entity_poly.pdbx_strand_id
1 'polypeptide(L)'
;MVFFSFGSRKSIAGTIQYRWENVFKKKGGYLIGTSPAFDFSLFTVCSLIYSGDAKCQYNIDGYPLAVTSFTQPCSSGLCLSTAYPVI
;
A
#
# COMPACT_ATOMS: atom_id res chain seq x y z
N MET A 1 -11.03 18.51 3.56
CA MET A 1 -11.28 18.22 2.13
C MET A 1 -10.43 17.03 1.73
N VAL A 2 -11.04 16.01 1.12
CA VAL A 2 -10.35 14.82 0.62
C VAL A 2 -10.37 14.89 -0.90
N PHE A 3 -9.21 14.77 -1.53
CA PHE A 3 -9.06 14.72 -2.98
C PHE A 3 -8.76 13.29 -3.40
N PHE A 4 -9.68 12.72 -4.16
CA PHE A 4 -9.48 11.44 -4.82
C PHE A 4 -9.11 11.69 -6.28
N SER A 5 -8.07 11.01 -6.75
CA SER A 5 -7.73 10.99 -8.17
C SER A 5 -7.90 9.55 -8.66
N PHE A 6 -9.02 9.32 -9.35
CA PHE A 6 -9.33 8.04 -9.99
C PHE A 6 -8.95 8.12 -11.46
N GLY A 7 -8.19 7.14 -11.95
CA GLY A 7 -8.09 6.87 -13.38
C GLY A 7 -9.44 6.37 -13.91
N SER A 8 -9.75 6.64 -15.17
CA SER A 8 -11.04 6.42 -15.84
C SER A 8 -11.47 4.94 -16.04
N ARG A 9 -10.94 3.99 -15.25
CA ARG A 9 -11.32 2.57 -15.25
C ARG A 9 -11.70 2.11 -13.84
N LYS A 10 -12.45 1.00 -13.71
CA LYS A 10 -12.60 0.27 -12.44
C LYS A 10 -11.21 -0.13 -11.93
N SER A 11 -10.60 0.75 -11.16
CA SER A 11 -9.25 0.58 -10.65
C SER A 11 -9.32 -0.05 -9.27
N ILE A 12 -8.73 -1.23 -9.12
CA ILE A 12 -8.57 -1.96 -7.85
C ILE A 12 -7.57 -1.27 -6.89
N ALA A 13 -6.91 -0.21 -7.37
CA ALA A 13 -6.00 0.62 -6.61
C ALA A 13 -6.15 2.09 -7.05
N GLY A 14 -5.78 3.04 -6.19
CA GLY A 14 -5.88 4.46 -6.51
C GLY A 14 -4.95 5.31 -5.67
N THR A 15 -5.01 6.63 -5.87
CA THR A 15 -4.24 7.58 -5.07
C THR A 15 -5.14 8.56 -4.35
N ILE A 16 -4.82 8.82 -3.08
CA ILE A 16 -5.60 9.70 -2.21
C ILE A 16 -4.71 10.78 -1.61
N GLN A 17 -5.25 11.99 -1.52
CA GLN A 17 -4.68 13.07 -0.74
C GLN A 17 -5.75 13.64 0.19
N TYR A 18 -5.43 13.74 1.48
CA TYR A 18 -6.38 14.21 2.49
C TYR A 18 -5.68 15.05 3.55
N ARG A 19 -6.48 15.79 4.32
CA ARG A 19 -6.01 16.46 5.52
C ARG A 19 -6.28 15.58 6.73
N TRP A 20 -5.25 15.26 7.50
CA TRP A 20 -5.37 14.62 8.80
C TRP A 20 -5.25 15.70 9.86
N GLU A 21 -6.33 15.93 10.61
CA GLU A 21 -6.46 17.11 11.48
C GLU A 21 -6.17 18.40 10.71
N ASN A 22 -5.09 19.10 11.07
CA ASN A 22 -4.63 20.33 10.43
C ASN A 22 -3.44 20.13 9.48
N VAL A 23 -3.02 18.89 9.22
CA VAL A 23 -1.86 18.56 8.40
C VAL A 23 -2.28 17.95 7.06
N PHE A 24 -1.79 18.51 5.96
CA PHE A 24 -1.98 17.88 4.64
C PHE A 24 -1.06 16.68 4.49
N LYS A 25 -1.65 15.49 4.40
CA LYS A 25 -0.92 14.26 4.13
C LYS A 25 -0.49 14.24 2.67
N LYS A 26 0.77 13.87 2.42
CA LYS A 26 1.28 13.63 1.06
C LYS A 26 0.45 12.55 0.35
N LYS A 27 0.20 12.76 -0.94
CA LYS A 27 -0.50 11.81 -1.83
C LYS A 27 0.11 10.41 -1.68
N GLY A 28 -0.74 9.40 -1.51
CA GLY A 28 -0.33 8.02 -1.33
C GLY A 28 -1.25 7.05 -2.06
N GLY A 29 -0.72 5.86 -2.33
CA GLY A 29 -1.47 4.78 -2.95
C GLY A 29 -2.31 3.99 -1.95
N TYR A 30 -3.41 3.40 -2.40
CA TYR A 30 -4.26 2.50 -1.62
C TYR A 30 -4.99 1.49 -2.52
N LEU A 31 -5.40 0.35 -1.95
CA LEU A 31 -6.25 -0.65 -2.63
C LEU A 31 -7.73 -0.34 -2.41
N ILE A 32 -8.57 -0.69 -3.38
CA ILE A 32 -10.01 -0.41 -3.39
C ILE A 32 -10.77 -1.72 -3.56
N GLY A 33 -11.68 -2.02 -2.63
CA GLY A 33 -12.57 -3.17 -2.73
C GLY A 33 -11.93 -4.51 -2.37
N THR A 34 -10.73 -4.50 -1.80
CA THR A 34 -10.06 -5.70 -1.25
C THR A 34 -10.49 -5.98 0.19
N SER A 35 -10.25 -7.20 0.67
CA SER A 35 -10.51 -7.56 2.06
C SER A 35 -9.31 -7.26 2.96
N PRO A 36 -9.50 -6.98 4.26
CA PRO A 36 -8.38 -6.79 5.19
C PRO A 36 -7.42 -7.99 5.22
N ALA A 37 -7.93 -9.21 5.04
CA ALA A 37 -7.12 -10.42 4.99
C ALA A 37 -6.24 -10.47 3.73
N PHE A 38 -6.75 -10.01 2.59
CA PHE A 38 -5.98 -9.90 1.35
C PHE A 38 -4.82 -8.90 1.50
N ASP A 39 -5.13 -7.68 1.96
CA ASP A 39 -4.14 -6.61 2.14
C ASP A 39 -3.04 -7.03 3.12
N PHE A 40 -3.42 -7.63 4.25
CA PHE A 40 -2.47 -8.10 5.25
C PHE A 40 -1.55 -9.21 4.72
N SER A 41 -2.12 -10.18 3.98
CA SER A 41 -1.35 -11.28 3.39
C SER A 41 -0.34 -10.76 2.37
N LEU A 42 -0.78 -9.86 1.49
CA LEU A 42 0.07 -9.23 0.48
C LEU A 42 1.24 -8.48 1.14
N PHE A 43 0.96 -7.63 2.13
CA PHE A 43 2.00 -6.87 2.82
C PHE A 43 2.96 -7.76 3.60
N THR A 44 2.48 -8.85 4.19
CA THR A 44 3.33 -9.82 4.88
C THR A 44 4.32 -10.47 3.92
N VAL A 45 3.84 -11.01 2.79
CA VAL A 45 4.71 -11.65 1.77
C VAL A 45 5.70 -10.64 1.20
N CYS A 46 5.23 -9.43 0.83
CA CYS A 46 6.09 -8.38 0.31
C CYS A 46 7.18 -7.96 1.30
N SER A 47 6.86 -7.85 2.59
CA SER A 47 7.83 -7.44 3.61
C SER A 47 8.88 -8.51 3.89
N LEU A 48 8.49 -9.79 3.81
CA LEU A 48 9.41 -10.90 4.05
C LEU A 48 10.37 -11.15 2.89
N ILE A 49 9.89 -11.01 1.64
CA ILE A 49 10.67 -11.37 0.45
C ILE A 49 11.31 -10.14 -0.21
N TYR A 50 10.61 -9.00 -0.24
CA TYR A 50 10.96 -7.82 -1.04
C TYR A 50 10.89 -6.51 -0.24
N SER A 51 11.48 -6.48 0.95
CA SER A 51 11.52 -5.27 1.79
C SER A 51 12.28 -4.12 1.12
N GLY A 52 11.69 -2.93 1.14
CA GLY A 52 12.17 -1.69 0.53
C GLY A 52 11.13 -0.99 -0.34
N ASP A 53 11.58 0.09 -1.00
CA ASP A 53 10.73 0.94 -1.83
C ASP A 53 10.36 0.29 -3.17
N ALA A 54 9.05 0.09 -3.39
CA ALA A 54 8.45 -0.44 -4.61
C ALA A 54 9.07 -1.74 -5.14
N LYS A 55 9.70 -2.53 -4.26
CA LYS A 55 10.41 -3.75 -4.66
C LYS A 55 9.48 -4.93 -4.90
N CYS A 56 8.33 -4.98 -4.21
CA CYS A 56 7.37 -6.06 -4.38
C CYS A 56 6.41 -5.71 -5.51
N GLN A 57 6.70 -6.19 -6.72
CA GLN A 57 5.84 -6.00 -7.90
C GLN A 57 4.88 -7.19 -8.04
N TYR A 58 3.62 -6.90 -8.33
CA TYR A 58 2.58 -7.91 -8.46
C TYR A 58 1.51 -7.46 -9.46
N ASN A 59 0.65 -8.39 -9.87
CA ASN A 59 -0.42 -8.12 -10.81
C ASN A 59 -1.71 -8.72 -10.25
N ILE A 60 -2.78 -7.91 -10.20
CA ILE A 60 -4.13 -8.35 -9.85
C ILE A 60 -5.04 -7.91 -10.99
N ASP A 61 -5.81 -8.84 -11.56
CA ASP A 61 -6.77 -8.56 -12.63
C ASP A 61 -6.20 -7.80 -13.84
N GLY A 62 -4.92 -8.01 -14.16
CA GLY A 62 -4.22 -7.35 -15.26
C GLY A 62 -3.66 -5.96 -14.91
N TYR A 63 -3.78 -5.50 -13.66
CA TYR A 63 -3.22 -4.24 -13.18
C TYR A 63 -1.86 -4.46 -12.51
N PRO A 64 -0.75 -4.02 -13.12
CA PRO A 64 0.56 -4.06 -12.49
C PRO A 64 0.61 -3.02 -11.37
N LEU A 65 1.01 -3.46 -10.18
CA LEU A 65 1.09 -2.66 -8.96
C LEU A 65 2.40 -3.00 -8.24
N ALA A 66 2.80 -2.12 -7.31
CA ALA A 66 3.92 -2.38 -6.42
C ALA A 66 3.54 -2.12 -4.96
N VAL A 67 4.23 -2.78 -4.02
CA VAL A 67 4.20 -2.46 -2.60
C VAL A 67 5.57 -1.94 -2.18
N THR A 68 5.56 -0.80 -1.48
CA THR A 68 6.65 -0.42 -0.59
C THR A 68 6.35 -1.02 0.78
N SER A 69 7.30 -1.75 1.35
CA SER A 69 7.13 -2.32 2.68
C SER A 69 8.44 -2.42 3.42
N PHE A 70 8.39 -2.32 4.75
CA PHE A 70 9.57 -2.41 5.59
C PHE A 70 9.33 -3.33 6.77
N THR A 71 10.42 -3.85 7.29
CA THR A 71 10.47 -4.60 8.53
C THR A 71 11.28 -3.83 9.55
N GLN A 72 10.95 -3.97 10.83
CA GLN A 72 11.68 -3.34 11.92
C GLN A 72 11.91 -4.32 13.08
N PRO A 73 13.00 -4.18 13.84
CA PRO A 73 13.18 -4.93 15.08
C PRO A 73 12.06 -4.64 16.07
N CYS A 74 11.60 -5.68 16.77
CA CYS A 74 10.62 -5.61 17.84
C CYS A 74 10.93 -6.67 18.91
N SER A 75 10.18 -6.68 20.02
CA SER A 75 10.40 -7.62 21.13
C SER A 75 10.31 -9.10 20.71
N SER A 76 9.54 -9.41 19.66
CA SER A 76 9.39 -10.75 19.10
C SER A 76 10.33 -11.04 17.92
N GLY A 77 11.38 -10.23 17.72
CA GLY A 77 12.33 -10.37 16.62
C GLY A 77 12.07 -9.36 15.51
N LEU A 78 11.53 -9.81 14.37
CA LEU A 78 11.26 -8.98 13.21
C LEU A 78 9.76 -8.75 13.05
N CYS A 79 9.33 -7.50 13.05
CA CYS A 79 7.94 -7.12 12.86
C CYS A 79 7.73 -6.42 11.52
N LEU A 80 6.52 -6.59 10.98
CA LEU A 80 6.00 -5.75 9.91
C LEU A 80 6.00 -4.29 10.37
N SER A 81 6.57 -3.40 9.57
CA SER A 81 6.50 -1.96 9.75
C SER A 81 5.50 -1.36 8.75
N THR A 82 5.74 -0.15 8.27
CA THR A 82 4.90 0.48 7.26
C THR A 82 4.92 -0.31 5.96
N ALA A 83 3.74 -0.51 5.39
CA ALA A 83 3.53 -1.13 4.09
C ALA A 83 2.37 -0.41 3.38
N TYR A 84 2.57 -0.07 2.11
CA TYR A 84 1.56 0.61 1.29
C TYR A 84 1.79 0.36 -0.19
N PRO A 85 0.72 0.33 -1.01
CA PRO A 85 0.83 0.20 -2.44
C PRO A 85 1.34 1.49 -3.09
N VAL A 86 2.04 1.33 -4.20
CA VAL A 86 2.55 2.40 -5.07
C VAL A 86 1.90 2.22 -6.44
N ILE A 87 1.33 3.32 -6.95
CA ILE A 87 0.60 3.44 -8.22
C ILE A 87 1.16 4.63 -8.99
#